data_AF-A0A8G1TVG7-F1
#
_entry.id   AF-A0A8G1TVG7-F1
#
_cell.length_a   1.000
_cell.length_b   1.000
_cell.length_c   1.000
_cell.angle_alpha   90.00
_cell.angle_beta   90.00
_cell.angle_gamma   90.00
#
_symmetry.space_group_name_H-M   'P 1'
#
loop_
_entity.id
_entity.type
_entity.pdbx_description
1 polymer ?
#
loop_
_entity_poly.entity_id
_entity_poly.type
_entity_poly.pdbx_seq_one_letter_code
_entity_poly.pdbx_strand_id
1 'polypeptide(L)'
;MRAKAVFHDFMTLSQTAAAWASAIGTTFAACVALWLGLAETRRREEIRQADAKVLRLMAAPELHSIDVALSFFPRALNEIVQTAGMADYKHLHIDALHTIAAKLHTPVLDRGFDKISSLEADETVVVSLLCGEIPRLRLALEDWIARYDTLDSFVTLASNCKERTSDIRELIRQLPFVDY
;
A
#
# COMPACT_ATOMS: atom_id res chain seq x y z
N MET A 1 18.96 10.51 -79.08
CA MET A 1 19.30 11.06 -77.75
C MET A 1 18.08 11.39 -76.89
N ARG A 2 16.98 11.97 -77.42
CA ARG A 2 15.77 12.31 -76.64
C ARG A 2 15.10 11.14 -75.89
N ALA A 3 14.97 9.96 -76.50
CA ALA A 3 14.32 8.81 -75.85
C ALA A 3 15.06 8.29 -74.61
N LYS A 4 16.41 8.38 -74.59
CA LYS A 4 17.24 7.95 -73.46
C LYS A 4 17.14 8.92 -72.27
N ALA A 5 17.01 10.22 -72.56
CA ALA A 5 16.78 11.24 -71.53
C ALA A 5 15.38 11.10 -70.91
N VAL A 6 14.33 10.93 -71.72
CA VAL A 6 12.95 10.73 -71.23
C VAL A 6 12.81 9.46 -70.39
N PHE A 7 13.47 8.36 -70.78
CA PHE A 7 13.48 7.12 -69.98
C PHE A 7 14.23 7.29 -68.66
N HIS A 8 15.37 7.98 -68.66
CA HIS A 8 16.11 8.30 -67.44
C HIS A 8 15.28 9.16 -66.48
N ASP A 9 14.63 10.22 -66.99
CA ASP A 9 13.77 11.09 -66.19
C ASP A 9 12.58 10.32 -65.60
N PHE A 10 11.93 9.45 -66.39
CA PHE A 10 10.86 8.57 -65.90
C PHE A 10 11.33 7.61 -64.80
N MET A 11 12.52 7.02 -64.94
CA MET A 11 13.10 6.13 -63.93
C MET A 11 13.45 6.87 -62.63
N THR A 12 13.92 8.12 -62.70
CA THR A 12 14.16 8.92 -61.48
C THR A 12 12.85 9.33 -60.78
N LEU A 13 11.80 9.62 -61.56
CA LEU A 13 10.49 9.99 -61.04
C LEU A 13 9.78 8.79 -60.36
N SER A 14 9.96 7.58 -60.88
CA SER A 14 9.43 6.36 -60.25
C SER A 14 10.18 5.96 -58.97
N GLN A 15 11.50 6.11 -58.93
CA GLN A 15 12.31 5.86 -57.72
C GLN A 15 12.00 6.85 -56.60
N THR A 16 11.86 8.15 -56.93
CA THR A 16 11.45 9.16 -55.95
C THR A 16 10.03 8.89 -55.44
N ALA A 17 9.07 8.54 -56.31
CA ALA A 17 7.73 8.16 -55.90
C ALA A 17 7.72 6.93 -54.95
N ALA A 18 8.55 5.92 -55.21
CA ALA A 18 8.70 4.76 -54.34
C ALA A 18 9.30 5.12 -52.97
N ALA A 19 10.28 6.04 -52.92
CA ALA A 19 10.86 6.53 -51.68
C ALA A 19 9.82 7.31 -50.84
N TRP A 20 9.00 8.15 -51.47
CA TRP A 20 7.89 8.85 -50.80
C TRP A 20 6.83 7.89 -50.29
N ALA A 21 6.43 6.89 -51.09
CA ALA A 21 5.48 5.86 -50.67
C ALA A 21 6.00 5.06 -49.45
N SER A 22 7.29 4.70 -49.47
CA SER A 22 7.95 4.03 -48.34
C SER A 22 7.99 4.93 -47.10
N ALA A 23 8.36 6.21 -47.24
CA ALA A 23 8.43 7.16 -46.14
C ALA A 23 7.06 7.42 -45.50
N ILE A 24 6.00 7.50 -46.31
CA ILE A 24 4.61 7.62 -45.84
C ILE A 24 4.21 6.35 -45.09
N GLY A 25 4.51 5.16 -45.66
CA GLY A 25 4.22 3.88 -45.04
C GLY A 25 4.91 3.69 -43.68
N THR A 26 6.20 4.05 -43.57
CA THR A 26 6.94 3.98 -42.30
C THR A 26 6.43 4.98 -41.26
N THR A 27 6.07 6.19 -41.69
CA THR A 27 5.50 7.20 -40.79
C THR A 27 4.13 6.75 -40.26
N PHE A 28 3.29 6.19 -41.13
CA PHE A 28 2.00 5.64 -40.71
C PHE A 28 2.17 4.48 -39.73
N ALA A 29 3.09 3.54 -40.00
CA ALA A 29 3.38 2.45 -39.08
C ALA A 29 3.90 2.94 -37.72
N ALA A 30 4.78 3.96 -37.70
CA ALA A 30 5.25 4.59 -36.47
C ALA A 30 4.10 5.26 -35.69
N CYS A 31 3.20 5.96 -36.36
CA CYS A 31 2.01 6.55 -35.74
C CYS A 31 1.08 5.48 -35.14
N VAL A 32 0.85 4.37 -35.84
CA VAL A 32 0.05 3.25 -35.32
C VAL A 32 0.73 2.60 -34.12
N ALA A 33 2.05 2.40 -34.17
CA ALA A 33 2.80 1.84 -33.04
C ALA A 33 2.76 2.75 -31.80
N LEU A 34 2.92 4.06 -31.98
CA LEU A 34 2.76 5.05 -30.90
C LEU A 34 1.34 5.05 -30.34
N TRP A 35 0.33 4.97 -31.20
CA TRP A 35 -1.07 4.92 -30.79
C TRP A 35 -1.41 3.65 -30.01
N LEU A 36 -0.95 2.47 -30.48
CA LEU A 36 -1.10 1.21 -29.75
C LEU A 36 -0.34 1.22 -28.42
N GLY A 37 0.86 1.81 -28.40
CA GLY A 37 1.63 2.02 -27.17
C GLY A 37 0.87 2.91 -26.18
N LEU A 38 0.32 4.03 -26.65
CA LEU A 38 -0.52 4.91 -25.84
C LEU A 38 -1.79 4.21 -25.34
N ALA A 39 -2.47 3.44 -26.19
CA ALA A 39 -3.66 2.68 -25.81
C ALA A 39 -3.34 1.63 -24.72
N GLU A 40 -2.23 0.91 -24.86
CA GLU A 40 -1.78 -0.06 -23.86
C GLU A 40 -1.37 0.60 -22.54
N THR A 41 -0.66 1.74 -22.58
CA THR A 41 -0.34 2.49 -21.36
C THR A 41 -1.59 2.99 -20.62
N ARG A 42 -2.60 3.48 -21.35
CA ARG A 42 -3.89 3.86 -20.76
C ARG A 42 -4.61 2.68 -20.13
N ARG A 43 -4.66 1.55 -20.83
CA ARG A 43 -5.28 0.32 -20.30
C ARG A 43 -4.60 -0.15 -19.01
N ARG A 44 -3.27 -0.12 -18.95
CA ARG A 44 -2.52 -0.48 -17.73
C ARG A 44 -2.83 0.47 -16.58
N GLU A 45 -2.95 1.76 -16.88
CA GLU A 45 -3.30 2.77 -15.88
C GLU A 45 -4.72 2.57 -15.34
N GLU A 46 -5.69 2.26 -16.20
CA GLU A 46 -7.06 1.94 -15.79
C GLU A 46 -7.12 0.71 -14.87
N ILE A 47 -6.36 -0.34 -15.20
CA ILE A 47 -6.24 -1.54 -14.36
C ILE A 47 -5.61 -1.18 -13.00
N ARG A 48 -4.51 -0.43 -13.02
CA ARG A 48 -3.84 0.03 -11.79
C ARG A 48 -4.79 0.80 -10.86
N GLN A 49 -5.57 1.72 -11.42
CA GLN A 49 -6.56 2.49 -10.66
C GLN A 49 -7.71 1.62 -10.12
N ALA A 50 -8.19 0.64 -10.90
CA ALA A 50 -9.19 -0.30 -10.45
C ALA A 50 -8.67 -1.17 -9.29
N ASP A 51 -7.44 -1.67 -9.40
CA ASP A 51 -6.79 -2.45 -8.34
C ASP A 51 -6.56 -1.61 -7.08
N ALA A 52 -6.09 -0.37 -7.22
CA ALA A 52 -5.94 0.57 -6.12
C ALA A 52 -7.26 0.81 -5.40
N LYS A 53 -8.35 1.01 -6.15
CA LYS A 53 -9.69 1.21 -5.57
C LYS A 53 -10.15 -0.01 -4.77
N VAL A 54 -9.94 -1.22 -5.29
CA VAL A 54 -10.28 -2.46 -4.58
C VAL A 54 -9.48 -2.58 -3.29
N LEU A 55 -8.18 -2.28 -3.32
CA LEU A 55 -7.34 -2.29 -2.11
C LEU A 55 -7.82 -1.28 -1.08
N ARG A 56 -8.10 -0.03 -1.47
CA ARG A 56 -8.63 1.00 -0.56
C ARG A 56 -9.93 0.54 0.10
N LEU A 57 -10.86 -0.04 -0.67
CA LEU A 57 -12.13 -0.57 -0.14
C LEU A 57 -11.96 -1.75 0.82
N MET A 58 -10.94 -2.59 0.62
CA MET A 58 -10.64 -3.71 1.52
C MET A 58 -9.89 -3.27 2.78
N ALA A 59 -8.96 -2.32 2.64
CA ALA A 59 -8.11 -1.85 3.73
C ALA A 59 -8.84 -0.89 4.68
N ALA A 60 -9.70 -0.01 4.16
CA ALA A 60 -10.43 0.98 4.95
C ALA A 60 -11.13 0.41 6.20
N PRO A 61 -11.97 -0.64 6.11
CA PRO A 61 -12.64 -1.19 7.30
C PRO A 61 -11.68 -1.85 8.29
N GLU A 62 -10.61 -2.52 7.81
CA GLU A 62 -9.60 -3.13 8.69
C GLU A 62 -8.82 -2.06 9.46
N LEU A 63 -8.35 -1.02 8.77
CA LEU A 63 -7.62 0.09 9.38
C LEU A 63 -8.50 0.90 10.33
N HIS A 64 -9.77 1.12 9.99
CA HIS A 64 -10.72 1.75 10.90
C HIS A 64 -10.93 0.91 12.17
N SER A 65 -11.08 -0.42 12.05
CA SER A 65 -11.21 -1.31 13.20
C SER A 65 -9.99 -1.25 14.13
N ILE A 66 -8.79 -1.14 13.55
CA ILE A 66 -7.55 -0.94 14.28
C ILE A 66 -7.54 0.40 15.00
N ASP A 67 -7.84 1.52 14.33
CA ASP A 67 -7.85 2.84 14.98
C ASP A 67 -8.82 2.86 16.17
N VAL A 68 -10.01 2.27 16.00
CA VAL A 68 -10.98 2.10 17.08
C VAL A 68 -10.39 1.27 18.22
N ALA A 69 -9.80 0.10 17.94
CA ALA A 69 -9.17 -0.74 18.97
C ALA A 69 -8.05 0.01 19.73
N LEU A 70 -7.21 0.72 18.99
CA LEU A 70 -6.10 1.51 19.49
C LEU A 70 -6.55 2.75 20.28
N SER A 71 -7.78 3.25 20.08
CA SER A 71 -8.32 4.36 20.86
C SER A 71 -8.60 4.00 22.33
N PHE A 72 -8.97 2.74 22.59
CA PHE A 72 -9.24 2.23 23.94
C PHE A 72 -7.97 1.72 24.64
N PHE A 73 -6.92 1.47 23.86
CA PHE A 73 -5.70 0.84 24.33
C PHE A 73 -4.95 1.64 25.42
N PRO A 74 -4.77 2.97 25.33
CA PRO A 74 -4.11 3.75 26.38
C PRO A 74 -4.82 3.67 27.73
N ARG A 75 -6.15 3.56 27.73
CA ARG A 75 -6.95 3.41 28.95
C ARG A 75 -6.69 2.04 29.58
N ALA A 76 -6.75 0.97 28.79
CA ALA A 76 -6.45 -0.39 29.27
C ALA A 76 -5.02 -0.48 29.83
N LEU A 77 -4.03 0.12 29.16
CA LEU A 77 -2.65 0.18 29.66
C LEU A 77 -2.53 0.92 30.99
N ASN A 78 -3.21 2.06 31.14
CA ASN A 78 -3.21 2.81 32.40
C ASN A 78 -3.84 2.01 33.54
N GLU A 79 -4.95 1.31 33.28
CA GLU A 79 -5.61 0.44 34.26
C GLU A 79 -4.66 -0.68 34.69
N ILE A 80 -4.02 -1.38 33.75
CA ILE A 80 -3.02 -2.43 34.02
C ILE A 80 -1.87 -1.92 34.89
N VAL A 81 -1.35 -0.72 34.61
CA VAL A 81 -0.26 -0.11 35.38
C VAL A 81 -0.70 0.23 36.81
N GLN A 82 -1.93 0.71 37.01
CA GLN A 82 -2.46 1.10 38.33
C GLN A 82 -2.73 -0.11 39.24
N THR A 83 -3.15 -1.23 38.67
CA THR A 83 -3.46 -2.47 39.38
C THR A 83 -2.35 -3.51 39.26
N ALA A 84 -1.18 -3.13 38.73
CA ALA A 84 -0.02 -4.00 38.60
C ALA A 84 0.40 -4.54 39.99
N GLY A 85 0.56 -5.86 40.09
CA GLY A 85 0.86 -6.55 41.35
C GLY A 85 -0.36 -7.01 42.16
N MET A 86 -1.59 -6.63 41.77
CA MET A 86 -2.81 -7.18 42.36
C MET A 86 -3.18 -8.51 41.68
N ALA A 87 -2.98 -9.63 42.38
CA ALA A 87 -3.17 -10.98 41.83
C ALA A 87 -4.57 -11.20 41.22
N ASP A 88 -5.61 -10.60 41.82
CA ASP A 88 -6.99 -10.76 41.39
C ASP A 88 -7.28 -10.17 40.00
N TYR A 89 -6.47 -9.21 39.53
CA TYR A 89 -6.69 -8.53 38.25
C TYR A 89 -5.90 -9.11 37.07
N LYS A 90 -5.01 -10.08 37.34
CA LYS A 90 -4.11 -10.65 36.33
C LYS A 90 -4.84 -11.21 35.11
N HIS A 91 -5.91 -11.97 35.32
CA HIS A 91 -6.68 -12.59 34.24
C HIS A 91 -7.35 -11.54 33.35
N LEU A 92 -7.92 -10.48 33.96
CA LEU A 92 -8.53 -9.36 33.23
C LEU A 92 -7.52 -8.63 32.35
N HIS A 93 -6.29 -8.46 32.83
CA HIS A 93 -5.22 -7.81 32.05
C HIS A 93 -4.79 -8.66 30.85
N ILE A 94 -4.59 -9.96 31.06
CA ILE A 94 -4.21 -10.90 30.00
C ILE A 94 -5.31 -10.97 28.94
N ASP A 95 -6.58 -11.06 29.34
CA ASP A 95 -7.71 -11.10 28.41
C ASP A 95 -7.84 -9.82 27.58
N ALA A 96 -7.63 -8.66 28.21
CA ALA A 96 -7.61 -7.37 27.51
C ALA A 96 -6.49 -7.34 26.46
N LEU A 97 -5.26 -7.69 26.85
CA LEU A 97 -4.09 -7.70 25.95
C LEU A 97 -4.27 -8.68 24.78
N HIS A 98 -4.82 -9.88 25.02
CA HIS A 98 -5.16 -10.82 23.95
C HIS A 98 -6.22 -10.24 23.00
N THR A 99 -7.25 -9.59 23.53
CA THR A 99 -8.30 -8.97 22.71
C THR A 99 -7.71 -7.89 21.80
N ILE A 100 -6.78 -7.07 22.31
CA ILE A 100 -6.12 -6.03 21.54
C ILE A 100 -5.19 -6.65 20.48
N ALA A 101 -4.35 -7.63 20.85
CA ALA A 101 -3.45 -8.31 19.93
C ALA A 101 -4.21 -8.99 18.78
N ALA A 102 -5.37 -9.59 19.06
CA ALA A 102 -6.22 -10.20 18.04
C ALA A 102 -6.78 -9.16 17.05
N LYS A 103 -7.13 -7.97 17.52
CA LYS A 103 -7.64 -6.87 16.67
C LYS A 103 -6.55 -6.20 15.82
N LEU A 104 -5.27 -6.38 16.16
CA LEU A 104 -4.13 -5.90 15.37
C LEU A 104 -3.77 -6.84 14.22
N HIS A 105 -4.47 -7.96 14.04
CA HIS A 105 -4.24 -8.83 12.89
C HIS A 105 -5.02 -8.34 11.66
N THR A 106 -4.29 -8.10 10.57
CA THR A 106 -4.83 -7.56 9.31
C THR A 106 -4.48 -8.47 8.13
N PRO A 107 -5.41 -9.35 7.72
CA PRO A 107 -5.22 -10.20 6.56
C PRO A 107 -4.95 -9.42 5.27
N VAL A 108 -5.47 -8.19 5.13
CA VAL A 108 -5.22 -7.35 3.95
C VAL A 108 -3.78 -6.86 3.90
N LEU A 109 -3.22 -6.42 5.02
CA LEU A 109 -1.80 -6.00 5.07
C LEU A 109 -0.87 -7.21 4.91
N ASP A 110 -1.24 -8.37 5.46
CA ASP A 110 -0.44 -9.60 5.36
C ASP A 110 -0.42 -10.19 3.93
N ARG A 111 -1.50 -10.05 3.16
CA ARG A 111 -1.60 -10.54 1.76
C ARG A 111 -1.27 -9.47 0.71
N GLY A 112 -1.02 -8.24 1.12
CA GLY A 112 -1.06 -7.05 0.26
C GLY A 112 0.25 -6.63 -0.39
N PHE A 113 1.39 -7.19 -0.02
CA PHE A 113 2.71 -6.71 -0.46
C PHE A 113 2.89 -6.62 -1.99
N ASP A 114 2.32 -7.56 -2.76
CA ASP A 114 2.42 -7.52 -4.23
C ASP A 114 1.50 -6.46 -4.87
N LYS A 115 0.42 -6.08 -4.18
CA LYS A 115 -0.63 -5.20 -4.70
C LYS A 115 -0.53 -3.75 -4.20
N ILE A 116 0.18 -3.49 -3.10
CA ILE A 116 0.44 -2.13 -2.57
C ILE A 116 1.09 -1.21 -3.62
N SER A 117 1.82 -1.78 -4.60
CA SER A 117 2.42 -1.06 -5.72
C SER A 117 1.40 -0.34 -6.63
N SER A 118 0.11 -0.70 -6.56
CA SER A 118 -0.96 -0.04 -7.32
C SER A 118 -1.45 1.26 -6.67
N LEU A 119 -1.14 1.52 -5.39
CA LEU A 119 -1.52 2.74 -4.67
C LEU A 119 -0.71 3.97 -5.14
N GLU A 120 -1.13 5.16 -4.71
CA GLU A 120 -0.35 6.38 -4.90
C GLU A 120 0.93 6.34 -4.05
N ALA A 121 1.99 7.05 -4.47
CA ALA A 121 3.32 6.88 -3.88
C ALA A 121 3.36 7.24 -2.38
N ASP A 122 2.58 8.23 -1.96
CA ASP A 122 2.36 8.63 -0.57
C ASP A 122 1.58 7.57 0.21
N GLU A 123 0.48 7.06 -0.33
CA GLU A 123 -0.31 5.97 0.26
C GLU A 123 0.51 4.69 0.43
N THR A 124 1.31 4.32 -0.59
CA THR A 124 2.20 3.16 -0.54
C THR A 124 3.19 3.26 0.62
N VAL A 125 3.77 4.45 0.86
CA VAL A 125 4.70 4.66 1.97
C VAL A 125 4.01 4.48 3.31
N VAL A 126 2.86 5.12 3.51
CA VAL A 126 2.10 5.04 4.77
C VAL A 126 1.64 3.61 5.03
N VAL A 127 1.07 2.92 4.03
CA VAL A 127 0.64 1.53 4.16
C VAL A 127 1.82 0.59 4.44
N SER A 128 2.98 0.81 3.81
CA SER A 128 4.18 0.01 4.08
C SER A 128 4.68 0.17 5.52
N LEU A 129 4.62 1.38 6.08
CA LEU A 129 4.94 1.62 7.48
C LEU A 129 3.96 0.90 8.41
N LEU A 130 2.66 0.96 8.11
CA LEU A 130 1.62 0.24 8.87
C LEU A 130 1.84 -1.28 8.85
N CYS A 131 2.20 -1.86 7.70
CA CYS A 131 2.56 -3.28 7.58
C CYS A 131 3.77 -3.68 8.44
N GLY A 132 4.65 -2.73 8.77
CA GLY A 132 5.78 -2.99 9.66
C GLY A 132 5.42 -2.82 11.13
N GLU A 133 4.74 -1.73 11.48
CA GLU A 133 4.51 -1.34 12.87
C GLU A 133 3.38 -2.12 13.56
N ILE A 134 2.31 -2.46 12.83
CA ILE A 134 1.18 -3.22 13.39
C ILE A 134 1.63 -4.62 13.87
N PRO A 135 2.34 -5.43 13.06
CA PRO A 135 2.86 -6.72 13.54
C PRO A 135 3.88 -6.58 14.67
N ARG A 136 4.73 -5.54 14.65
CA ARG A 136 5.70 -5.27 15.73
C ARG A 136 5.01 -4.98 17.06
N LEU A 137 3.95 -4.16 17.05
CA LEU A 137 3.15 -3.88 18.24
C LEU A 137 2.46 -5.15 18.74
N ARG A 138 1.87 -5.93 17.84
CA ARG A 138 1.24 -7.21 18.18
C ARG A 138 2.23 -8.17 18.85
N LEU A 139 3.42 -8.36 18.27
CA LEU A 139 4.46 -9.22 18.84
C LEU A 139 4.93 -8.74 20.22
N ALA A 140 5.05 -7.43 20.42
CA ALA A 140 5.39 -6.86 21.73
C ALA A 140 4.32 -7.17 22.78
N LEU A 141 3.04 -7.15 22.39
CA LEU A 141 1.94 -7.52 23.28
C LEU A 141 1.93 -9.02 23.59
N GLU A 142 2.15 -9.87 22.60
CA GLU A 142 2.25 -11.32 22.78
C GLU A 142 3.42 -11.70 23.71
N ASP A 143 4.59 -11.08 23.55
CA ASP A 143 5.74 -11.30 24.45
C ASP A 143 5.45 -10.81 25.87
N TRP A 144 4.74 -9.68 26.01
CA TRP A 144 4.31 -9.19 27.32
C TRP A 144 3.37 -10.17 28.02
N ILE A 145 2.37 -10.70 27.30
CA ILE A 145 1.44 -11.71 27.83
C ILE A 145 2.22 -12.94 28.31
N ALA A 146 3.17 -13.43 27.50
CA ALA A 146 3.98 -14.60 27.84
C ALA A 146 4.86 -14.38 29.08
N ARG A 147 5.32 -13.15 29.30
CA ARG A 147 6.24 -12.78 30.40
C ARG A 147 5.57 -11.99 31.50
N TYR A 148 4.24 -12.00 31.56
CA TYR A 148 3.46 -11.11 32.41
C TYR A 148 3.90 -11.15 33.89
N ASP A 149 4.29 -12.32 34.40
CA ASP A 149 4.72 -12.50 35.80
C ASP A 149 6.17 -12.11 36.10
N THR A 150 6.98 -11.89 35.07
CA THR A 150 8.45 -11.72 35.19
C THR A 150 8.94 -10.34 34.76
N LEU A 151 8.03 -9.47 34.32
CA LEU A 151 8.39 -8.19 33.71
C LEU A 151 8.53 -7.10 34.78
N ASP A 152 9.76 -6.88 35.24
CA ASP A 152 10.08 -5.95 36.36
C ASP A 152 9.70 -4.48 36.10
N SER A 153 9.41 -4.10 34.85
CA SER A 153 9.11 -2.71 34.46
C SER A 153 7.87 -2.61 33.55
N PHE A 154 6.69 -2.82 34.12
CA PHE A 154 5.39 -2.62 33.45
C PHE A 154 5.23 -1.19 32.87
N VAL A 155 5.76 -0.18 33.55
CA VAL A 155 5.62 1.23 33.15
C VAL A 155 6.31 1.54 31.82
N THR A 156 7.57 1.10 31.66
CA THR A 156 8.34 1.35 30.43
C THR A 156 7.71 0.67 29.22
N LEU A 157 7.26 -0.58 29.38
CA LEU A 157 6.62 -1.32 28.28
C LEU A 157 5.27 -0.70 27.91
N ALA A 158 4.45 -0.34 28.90
CA ALA A 158 3.19 0.35 28.67
C ALA A 158 3.40 1.71 27.97
N SER A 159 4.42 2.48 28.35
CA SER A 159 4.76 3.74 27.69
C SER A 159 5.13 3.53 26.22
N ASN A 160 6.01 2.57 25.93
CA ASN A 160 6.43 2.26 24.55
C ASN A 160 5.25 1.78 23.68
N CYS A 161 4.39 0.93 24.24
CA CYS A 161 3.19 0.46 23.54
C CYS A 161 2.21 1.60 23.27
N LYS A 162 2.07 2.57 24.20
CA LYS A 162 1.22 3.74 24.03
C LYS A 162 1.74 4.70 22.95
N GLU A 163 3.04 4.94 22.90
CA GLU A 163 3.69 5.75 21.87
C GLU A 163 3.46 5.14 20.48
N ARG A 164 3.82 3.86 20.29
CA ARG A 164 3.61 3.14 19.02
C ARG A 164 2.16 3.12 18.58
N THR A 165 1.25 3.01 19.55
CA THR A 165 -0.18 3.09 19.28
C THR A 165 -0.57 4.46 18.73
N SER A 166 -0.05 5.53 19.33
CA SER A 166 -0.29 6.89 18.83
C SER A 166 0.23 7.07 17.41
N ASP A 167 1.44 6.56 17.12
CA ASP A 167 2.07 6.67 15.81
C ASP A 167 1.28 5.92 14.72
N ILE A 168 0.87 4.68 15.00
CA ILE A 168 0.04 3.89 14.07
C ILE A 168 -1.27 4.61 13.77
N ARG A 169 -1.93 5.18 14.78
CA ARG A 169 -3.19 5.93 14.57
C ARG A 169 -2.98 7.16 13.71
N GLU A 170 -1.87 7.88 13.92
CA GLU A 170 -1.57 9.06 13.11
C GLU A 170 -1.27 8.69 11.65
N LEU A 171 -0.58 7.58 11.41
CA LEU A 171 -0.39 7.03 10.06
C LEU A 171 -1.74 6.68 9.41
N ILE A 172 -2.68 6.07 10.15
CA ILE A 172 -4.01 5.75 9.61
C ILE A 172 -4.78 7.05 9.25
N ARG A 173 -4.59 8.15 9.98
CA ARG A 173 -5.22 9.47 9.67
C ARG A 173 -4.69 10.16 8.45
N GLN A 174 -3.48 9.83 8.03
CA GLN A 174 -2.90 10.36 6.80
C GLN A 174 -3.52 9.73 5.55
N LEU A 175 -4.25 8.61 5.68
CA LEU A 175 -4.85 7.91 4.55
C LEU A 175 -6.20 8.53 4.18
N PRO A 176 -6.38 9.04 2.95
CA PRO A 176 -7.58 9.78 2.56
C PRO A 176 -8.83 8.90 2.38
N PHE A 177 -8.66 7.57 2.38
CA PHE A 177 -9.73 6.59 2.16
C PHE A 177 -10.21 5.91 3.44
N VAL A 178 -9.73 6.33 4.61
CA VAL A 178 -10.24 5.89 5.90
C VAL A 178 -11.21 6.95 6.41
N ASP A 179 -12.51 6.66 6.33
CA ASP A 179 -13.55 7.54 6.86
C ASP A 179 -13.58 7.45 8.40
N TYR A 180 -13.69 8.62 9.06
CA TYR A 180 -13.74 8.78 10.51
C TYR A 180 -15.15 9.13 11.01
#